data_AF-A0A195EVZ5-F1
#
_entry.id   AF-A0A195EVZ5-F1
#
_cell.length_a   1.000
_cell.length_b   1.000
_cell.length_c   1.000
_cell.angle_alpha   90.00
_cell.angle_beta   90.00
_cell.angle_gamma   90.00
#
_symmetry.space_group_name_H-M   'P 1'
#
loop_
_entity.id
_entity.type
_entity.pdbx_description
1 polymer ?
#
loop_
_entity_poly.entity_id
_entity_poly.type
_entity_poly.pdbx_seq_one_letter_code
_entity_poly.pdbx_strand_id
1 'polypeptide(L)'
;MPQEKPCRACVDFRTWAKRQKEVYDSEKEVQKKPEQTPNAKNSNIRQDCPLDKDELGSKTWAFLHTMAAYYPDRPSEKQKADMNSFFHTFSKFYPCHICAEDLQEQLKHSPPQTGSQEKLSQWLCRIHNEVNKKLGKPEFDCKLVNQRWRDGWLDGSCD
;
A
#
# COMPACT_ATOMS: atom_id res chain seq x y z
N MET A 1 11.16 -26.58 -7.68
CA MET A 1 10.83 -25.16 -7.96
C MET A 1 10.63 -24.48 -6.63
N PRO A 2 11.24 -23.31 -6.36
CA PRO A 2 10.99 -22.59 -5.12
C PRO A 2 9.49 -22.30 -5.04
N GLN A 3 8.85 -22.66 -3.94
CA GLN A 3 7.44 -22.37 -3.68
C GLN A 3 7.23 -20.85 -3.82
N GLU A 4 6.56 -20.40 -4.88
CA GLU A 4 6.21 -18.99 -5.04
C GLU A 4 5.34 -18.59 -3.85
N LYS A 5 5.81 -17.65 -3.03
CA LYS A 5 5.03 -17.12 -1.91
C LYS A 5 3.72 -16.55 -2.46
N PRO A 6 2.56 -16.81 -1.82
CA PRO A 6 1.29 -16.31 -2.30
C PRO A 6 1.30 -14.77 -2.36
N CYS A 7 1.10 -14.23 -3.56
CA CYS A 7 1.03 -12.80 -3.84
C CYS A 7 -0.39 -12.28 -3.57
N ARG A 8 -0.62 -11.59 -2.44
CA ARG A 8 -1.92 -10.96 -2.12
C ARG A 8 -2.41 -9.99 -3.22
N ALA A 9 -1.50 -9.31 -3.91
CA ALA A 9 -1.84 -8.41 -5.03
C ALA A 9 -2.28 -9.14 -6.32
N CYS A 10 -2.00 -10.44 -6.44
CA CYS A 10 -2.22 -11.22 -7.67
C CYS A 10 -3.53 -12.04 -7.65
N VAL A 11 -4.21 -12.08 -6.51
CA VAL A 11 -5.46 -12.82 -6.34
C VAL A 11 -6.57 -11.86 -5.92
N ASP A 12 -7.74 -11.98 -6.53
CA ASP A 12 -8.90 -11.28 -6.03
C ASP A 12 -9.26 -11.81 -4.62
N PHE A 13 -9.88 -10.96 -3.81
CA PHE A 13 -10.21 -11.30 -2.42
C PHE A 13 -11.07 -12.57 -2.30
N ARG A 14 -11.93 -12.87 -3.29
CA ARG A 14 -12.77 -14.07 -3.27
C ARG A 14 -11.94 -15.32 -3.54
N THR A 15 -10.95 -15.23 -4.42
CA THR A 15 -10.01 -16.31 -4.70
C THR A 15 -9.05 -16.53 -3.53
N TRP A 16 -8.61 -15.46 -2.86
CA TRP A 16 -7.81 -15.54 -1.63
C TRP A 16 -8.59 -16.17 -0.46
N ALA A 17 -9.82 -15.72 -0.20
CA ALA A 17 -10.68 -16.28 0.85
C ALA A 17 -11.03 -17.76 0.59
N LYS A 18 -11.18 -18.16 -0.68
CA LYS A 18 -11.36 -19.57 -1.06
C LYS A 18 -10.10 -20.40 -0.81
N ARG A 19 -8.91 -19.90 -1.14
CA ARG A 19 -7.64 -20.61 -0.90
C ARG A 19 -7.35 -20.77 0.60
N GLN A 20 -7.67 -19.76 1.41
CA GLN A 20 -7.59 -19.91 2.87
C GLN A 20 -8.63 -20.88 3.41
N LYS A 21 -9.85 -20.88 2.86
CA LYS A 21 -10.86 -21.88 3.20
C LYS A 21 -10.42 -23.30 2.82
N GLU A 22 -9.74 -23.49 1.69
CA GLU A 22 -9.18 -24.79 1.27
C GLU A 22 -8.03 -25.26 2.17
N VAL A 23 -7.23 -24.34 2.72
CA VAL A 23 -6.20 -24.66 3.74
C VAL A 23 -6.86 -24.97 5.09
N TYR A 24 -7.89 -24.22 5.47
CA TYR A 24 -8.66 -24.40 6.71
C TYR A 24 -9.51 -25.69 6.72
N ASP A 25 -10.11 -26.06 5.59
CA ASP A 25 -10.94 -27.27 5.44
C ASP A 25 -10.10 -28.57 5.46
N SER A 26 -8.76 -28.49 5.50
CA SER A 26 -7.89 -29.65 5.73
C SER A 26 -7.71 -30.01 7.22
N GLU A 27 -8.20 -29.18 8.14
CA GLU A 27 -8.15 -29.41 9.58
C GLU A 27 -9.52 -29.17 10.26
N LYS A 28 -10.41 -30.16 10.12
CA LYS A 28 -11.62 -30.47 10.91
C LYS A 28 -12.91 -29.64 10.72
N GLU A 29 -13.97 -30.42 10.46
CA GLU A 29 -15.39 -30.10 10.59
C GLU A 29 -15.79 -29.62 12.00
N VAL A 30 -16.72 -28.66 12.09
CA VAL A 30 -18.05 -28.74 12.76
C VAL A 30 -18.56 -27.34 13.22
N GLN A 31 -19.65 -26.92 12.56
CA GLN A 31 -20.81 -26.11 13.02
C GLN A 31 -20.83 -24.56 12.97
N LYS A 32 -22.08 -24.07 12.80
CA LYS A 32 -22.57 -22.85 12.12
C LYS A 32 -22.83 -21.63 13.04
N LYS A 33 -22.64 -20.43 12.45
CA LYS A 33 -23.32 -19.09 12.50
C LYS A 33 -24.43 -18.79 13.55
N PRO A 34 -24.67 -17.50 13.95
CA PRO A 34 -25.17 -16.39 13.07
C PRO A 34 -24.46 -15.01 13.30
N GLU A 35 -24.21 -14.14 12.31
CA GLU A 35 -25.06 -13.02 11.78
C GLU A 35 -25.75 -12.16 12.87
N GLN A 36 -25.68 -10.82 13.01
CA GLN A 36 -25.59 -9.61 12.15
C GLN A 36 -24.95 -8.46 13.01
N THR A 37 -24.54 -7.26 12.59
CA THR A 37 -25.23 -6.17 11.86
C THR A 37 -24.24 -5.05 11.45
N PRO A 38 -24.61 -4.20 10.47
CA PRO A 38 -23.78 -3.12 9.93
C PRO A 38 -23.88 -1.85 10.77
N ASN A 39 -22.77 -1.11 10.94
CA ASN A 39 -22.86 0.26 11.43
C ASN A 39 -22.77 1.24 10.25
N ALA A 40 -23.95 1.64 9.78
CA ALA A 40 -24.15 2.61 8.74
C ALA A 40 -23.75 4.01 9.25
N LYS A 41 -22.67 4.58 8.71
CA LYS A 41 -22.58 6.04 8.60
C LYS A 41 -23.28 6.45 7.31
N ASN A 42 -24.45 7.03 7.52
CA ASN A 42 -25.32 7.57 6.51
C ASN A 42 -24.65 8.79 5.85
N SER A 43 -24.07 8.59 4.68
CA SER A 43 -23.85 9.67 3.72
C SER A 43 -24.19 9.08 2.36
N ASN A 44 -25.24 9.60 1.74
CA ASN A 44 -25.69 9.27 0.39
C ASN A 44 -24.67 9.84 -0.64
N ILE A 45 -23.38 9.57 -0.43
CA ILE A 45 -22.29 10.00 -1.30
C ILE A 45 -22.25 8.98 -2.43
N ARG A 46 -22.60 9.47 -3.62
CA ARG A 46 -22.41 8.75 -4.87
C ARG A 46 -20.95 8.32 -4.98
N GLN A 47 -20.72 7.01 -4.95
CA GLN A 47 -19.39 6.39 -5.02
C GLN A 47 -18.76 6.51 -6.42
N ASP A 48 -19.54 6.96 -7.40
CA ASP A 48 -19.20 7.23 -8.79
C ASP A 48 -18.80 8.70 -9.06
N CYS A 49 -18.56 9.50 -8.03
CA CYS A 49 -18.06 10.87 -8.16
C CYS A 49 -16.53 10.93 -8.35
N PRO A 50 -16.00 12.00 -8.99
CA PRO A 50 -14.57 12.28 -8.97
C PRO A 50 -14.03 12.41 -7.54
N LEU A 51 -12.82 11.90 -7.32
CA LEU A 51 -12.19 11.89 -6.00
C LEU A 51 -11.86 13.30 -5.53
N ASP A 52 -12.11 13.57 -4.26
CA ASP A 52 -11.54 14.75 -3.62
C ASP A 52 -10.03 14.60 -3.34
N LYS A 53 -9.42 15.64 -2.77
CA LYS A 53 -7.98 15.68 -2.47
C LYS A 53 -7.56 14.53 -1.52
N ASP A 54 -8.37 14.23 -0.51
CA ASP A 54 -8.02 13.29 0.54
C ASP A 54 -8.26 11.84 0.07
N GLU A 55 -9.35 11.59 -0.67
CA GLU A 55 -9.61 10.31 -1.33
C GLU A 55 -8.54 9.99 -2.38
N LEU A 56 -8.19 10.96 -3.23
CA LEU A 56 -7.11 10.81 -4.21
C LEU A 56 -5.78 10.52 -3.51
N GLY A 57 -5.45 11.27 -2.46
CA GLY A 57 -4.26 11.06 -1.64
C GLY A 57 -4.19 9.65 -1.07
N SER A 58 -5.26 9.21 -0.41
CA SER A 58 -5.37 7.88 0.19
C SER A 58 -5.18 6.75 -0.84
N LYS A 59 -5.88 6.82 -1.97
CA LYS A 59 -5.77 5.81 -3.04
C LYS A 59 -4.39 5.81 -3.69
N THR A 60 -3.79 6.98 -3.85
CA THR A 60 -2.43 7.13 -4.39
C THR A 60 -1.40 6.50 -3.45
N TRP A 61 -1.46 6.78 -2.14
CA TRP A 61 -0.56 6.16 -1.18
C TRP A 61 -0.71 4.65 -1.16
N ALA A 62 -1.94 4.13 -1.23
CA ALA A 62 -2.18 2.69 -1.32
C ALA A 62 -1.48 2.07 -2.54
N PHE A 63 -1.59 2.71 -3.71
CA PHE A 63 -0.88 2.27 -4.91
C PHE A 63 0.65 2.32 -4.74
N LEU A 64 1.20 3.46 -4.32
CA LEU A 64 2.64 3.67 -4.21
C LEU A 64 3.29 2.72 -3.20
N HIS A 65 2.67 2.52 -2.03
CA HIS A 65 3.19 1.61 -1.01
C HIS A 65 3.09 0.15 -1.46
N THR A 66 2.01 -0.25 -2.11
CA THR A 66 1.90 -1.61 -2.67
C THR A 66 2.96 -1.83 -3.76
N MET A 67 3.18 -0.86 -4.65
CA MET A 67 4.24 -0.92 -5.66
C MET A 67 5.63 -1.08 -5.02
N ALA A 68 5.94 -0.29 -3.98
CA ALA A 68 7.20 -0.40 -3.25
C ALA A 68 7.35 -1.73 -2.50
N ALA A 69 6.25 -2.27 -1.97
CA ALA A 69 6.21 -3.53 -1.26
C ALA A 69 6.56 -4.73 -2.16
N TYR A 70 6.18 -4.67 -3.44
CA TYR A 70 6.47 -5.69 -4.45
C TYR A 70 7.68 -5.35 -5.34
N TYR A 71 8.42 -4.28 -5.02
CA TYR A 71 9.68 -3.99 -5.70
C TYR A 71 10.72 -5.11 -5.43
N PRO A 72 11.65 -5.42 -6.35
CA PRO A 72 12.60 -6.50 -6.15
C PRO A 72 13.59 -6.23 -5.00
N ASP A 73 13.96 -7.28 -4.25
CA ASP A 73 15.04 -7.20 -3.26
C ASP A 73 16.39 -6.92 -3.91
N ARG A 74 16.60 -7.42 -5.13
CA ARG A 74 17.82 -7.25 -5.94
C ARG A 74 17.48 -6.70 -7.32
N PRO A 75 17.14 -5.40 -7.42
CA PRO A 75 16.74 -4.79 -8.69
C PRO A 75 17.93 -4.63 -9.64
N SER A 76 17.69 -4.75 -10.94
CA SER A 76 18.66 -4.41 -11.98
C SER A 76 18.90 -2.89 -12.03
N GLU A 77 20.02 -2.45 -12.60
CA GLU A 77 20.30 -1.02 -12.78
C GLU A 77 19.19 -0.29 -13.55
N LYS A 78 18.60 -0.97 -14.55
CA LYS A 78 17.43 -0.44 -15.26
C LYS A 78 16.23 -0.26 -14.33
N GLN A 79 15.89 -1.25 -13.50
CA GLN A 79 14.79 -1.13 -12.54
C GLN A 79 15.01 -0.03 -11.50
N LYS A 80 16.27 0.20 -11.08
CA LYS A 80 16.63 1.31 -10.18
C LYS A 80 16.39 2.66 -10.85
N ALA A 81 16.85 2.82 -12.09
CA ALA A 81 16.71 4.05 -12.88
C ALA A 81 15.24 4.33 -13.25
N ASP A 82 14.50 3.30 -13.66
CA ASP A 82 13.08 3.41 -14.00
C ASP A 82 12.26 3.82 -12.76
N MET A 83 12.52 3.22 -11.59
CA MET A 83 11.81 3.57 -10.35
C MET A 83 12.14 4.99 -9.87
N ASN A 84 13.40 5.42 -10.02
CA ASN A 84 13.78 6.80 -9.71
C ASN A 84 13.07 7.80 -10.65
N SER A 85 13.06 7.50 -11.95
CA SER A 85 12.38 8.31 -12.97
C SER A 85 10.87 8.33 -12.76
N PHE A 86 10.28 7.22 -12.31
CA PHE A 86 8.87 7.11 -11.97
C PHE A 86 8.47 8.15 -10.92
N PHE A 87 9.16 8.23 -9.78
CA PHE A 87 8.80 9.20 -8.73
C PHE A 87 8.97 10.66 -9.17
N HIS A 88 10.03 10.98 -9.92
CA HIS A 88 10.22 12.32 -10.47
C HIS A 88 9.13 12.67 -11.50
N THR A 89 8.75 11.73 -12.35
CA THR A 89 7.68 11.93 -13.34
C THR A 89 6.31 12.04 -12.66
N PHE A 90 6.03 11.14 -11.73
CA PHE A 90 4.83 11.15 -10.90
C PHE A 90 4.63 12.49 -10.20
N SER A 91 5.69 13.06 -9.62
CA SER A 91 5.63 14.36 -8.96
C SER A 91 5.24 15.53 -9.87
N LYS A 92 5.44 15.41 -11.19
CA LYS A 92 5.03 16.43 -12.18
C LYS A 92 3.57 16.29 -12.61
N PHE A 93 3.02 15.08 -12.52
CA PHE A 93 1.67 14.75 -13.00
C PHE A 93 0.66 14.54 -11.88
N TYR A 94 1.06 14.65 -10.61
CA TYR A 94 0.13 14.53 -9.51
C TYR A 94 -0.91 15.68 -9.54
N PRO A 95 -2.23 15.40 -9.60
CA PRO A 95 -3.22 16.42 -9.97
C PRO A 95 -3.37 17.58 -8.99
N CYS A 96 -3.09 17.36 -7.70
CA CYS A 96 -3.07 18.43 -6.70
C CYS A 96 -1.77 19.24 -6.87
N HIS A 97 -1.85 20.39 -7.53
CA HIS A 97 -0.68 21.22 -7.84
C HIS A 97 0.19 21.55 -6.60
N ILE A 98 -0.42 22.01 -5.51
CA ILE A 98 0.31 22.31 -4.26
C ILE A 98 0.97 21.07 -3.65
N CYS A 99 0.33 19.90 -3.77
CA CYS A 99 0.86 18.63 -3.27
C CYS A 99 2.03 18.16 -4.16
N ALA A 100 1.92 18.40 -5.47
CA ALA A 100 2.90 18.04 -6.48
C ALA A 100 4.18 18.87 -6.33
N GLU A 101 4.06 20.19 -6.15
CA GLU A 101 5.20 21.08 -5.89
C GLU A 101 5.92 20.71 -4.59
N ASP A 102 5.16 20.43 -3.52
CA ASP A 102 5.75 19.99 -2.25
C ASP A 102 6.52 18.67 -2.41
N LEU A 103 5.96 17.70 -3.14
CA LEU A 103 6.67 16.45 -3.44
C LEU A 103 7.92 16.69 -4.28
N GLN A 104 7.85 17.53 -5.31
CA GLN A 104 9.01 17.89 -6.13
C GLN A 104 10.14 18.50 -5.29
N GLU A 105 9.81 19.36 -4.34
CA GLU A 105 10.81 19.92 -3.43
C GLU A 105 11.39 18.85 -2.49
N GLN A 106 10.55 17.99 -1.92
CA GLN A 106 11.02 16.88 -1.08
C GLN A 106 11.96 15.94 -1.83
N LEU A 107 11.71 15.65 -3.11
CA LEU A 107 12.55 14.77 -3.94
C LEU A 107 13.97 15.32 -4.15
N LYS A 108 14.17 16.64 -4.08
CA LYS A 108 15.50 17.25 -4.17
C LYS A 108 16.36 16.94 -2.95
N HIS A 109 15.74 16.93 -1.76
CA HIS A 109 16.43 16.71 -0.48
C HIS A 109 16.48 15.23 -0.09
N SER A 110 15.48 14.45 -0.47
CA SER A 110 15.34 13.03 -0.14
C SER A 110 15.00 12.22 -1.40
N PRO A 111 15.99 11.96 -2.27
CA PRO A 111 15.77 11.24 -3.52
C PRO A 111 15.38 9.77 -3.28
N PRO A 112 14.61 9.15 -4.21
CA PRO A 112 14.16 7.76 -4.07
C PRO A 112 15.29 6.77 -3.83
N GLN A 113 15.16 5.96 -2.78
CA GLN A 113 16.14 4.93 -2.42
C GLN A 113 15.81 3.59 -3.08
N THR A 114 16.17 3.44 -4.36
CA THR A 114 15.75 2.30 -5.20
C THR A 114 16.67 1.08 -5.12
N GLY A 115 17.57 1.00 -4.13
CA GLY A 115 18.57 -0.07 -4.07
C GLY A 115 18.04 -1.47 -3.74
N SER A 116 16.87 -1.56 -3.12
CA SER A 116 16.16 -2.80 -2.77
C SER A 116 14.71 -2.49 -2.38
N GLN A 117 13.86 -3.52 -2.29
CA GLN A 117 12.50 -3.46 -1.76
C GLN A 117 12.42 -2.72 -0.42
N GLU A 118 13.26 -3.13 0.53
CA GLU A 118 13.33 -2.56 1.87
C GLU A 118 13.68 -1.07 1.82
N LYS A 119 14.76 -0.71 1.09
CA LYS A 119 15.20 0.69 0.99
C LYS A 119 14.11 1.58 0.40
N LEU A 120 13.43 1.11 -0.63
CA LEU A 120 12.38 1.85 -1.30
C LEU A 120 11.16 2.04 -0.38
N SER A 121 10.72 0.98 0.29
CA SER A 121 9.56 1.01 1.19
C SER A 121 9.81 1.87 2.41
N GLN A 122 11.01 1.78 3.00
CA GLN A 122 11.42 2.63 4.12
C GLN A 122 11.50 4.11 3.71
N TRP A 123 12.06 4.41 2.54
CA TRP A 123 12.09 5.77 2.01
C TRP A 123 10.68 6.32 1.78
N LEU A 124 9.80 5.55 1.13
CA LEU A 124 8.44 5.99 0.85
C LEU A 124 7.63 6.21 2.14
N CYS A 125 7.84 5.37 3.16
CA CYS A 125 7.25 5.57 4.48
C CYS A 125 7.70 6.88 5.13
N ARG A 126 9.01 7.21 5.08
CA ARG A 126 9.52 8.48 5.61
C ARG A 126 8.93 9.69 4.88
N ILE A 127 8.88 9.66 3.54
CA ILE A 127 8.24 10.71 2.74
C ILE A 127 6.76 10.87 3.11
N HIS A 128 6.04 9.77 3.30
CA HIS A 128 4.64 9.82 3.74
C HIS A 128 4.52 10.43 5.16
N ASN A 129 5.45 10.13 6.07
CA ASN A 129 5.48 10.72 7.40
C ASN A 129 5.79 12.23 7.39
N GLU A 130 6.61 12.73 6.47
CA GLU A 130 6.79 14.17 6.29
C GLU A 130 5.47 14.87 5.91
N VAL A 131 4.67 14.23 5.04
CA VAL A 131 3.32 14.72 4.72
C VAL A 131 2.39 14.62 5.92
N ASN A 132 2.43 13.51 6.68
CA ASN A 132 1.63 13.37 7.91
C ASN A 132 1.94 14.51 8.90
N LYS A 133 3.22 14.78 9.14
CA LYS A 133 3.68 15.85 10.01
C LYS A 133 3.18 17.22 9.55
N LYS A 134 3.27 17.54 8.25
CA LYS A 134 2.74 18.80 7.67
C LYS A 134 1.24 18.94 7.86
N LEU A 135 0.51 17.83 7.84
CA LEU A 135 -0.95 17.79 8.03
C LEU A 135 -1.37 17.60 9.50
N GLY A 136 -0.44 17.58 10.45
CA GLY A 136 -0.74 17.33 11.87
C GLY A 136 -1.29 15.93 12.17
N LYS A 137 -0.98 14.94 11.31
CA LYS A 137 -1.36 13.53 11.49
C LYS A 137 -0.28 12.78 12.29
N PRO A 138 -0.64 11.69 13.00
CA PRO A 138 0.32 10.84 13.68
C PRO A 138 1.36 10.25 12.71
N GLU A 139 2.56 10.05 13.22
CA GLU A 139 3.61 9.33 12.51
C GLU A 139 3.29 7.83 12.44
N PHE A 140 3.52 7.22 11.27
CA PHE A 140 3.42 5.77 11.11
C PHE A 140 4.77 5.10 11.39
N ASP A 141 4.77 3.99 12.16
CA ASP A 141 6.01 3.22 12.40
C ASP A 141 6.44 2.47 11.13
N CYS A 142 7.49 2.96 10.47
CA CYS A 142 8.01 2.36 9.24
C CYS A 142 8.51 0.92 9.41
N LYS A 143 8.75 0.42 10.64
CA LYS A 143 9.04 -1.01 10.87
C LYS A 143 7.87 -1.91 10.47
N LEU A 144 6.65 -1.36 10.47
CA LEU A 144 5.41 -2.08 10.15
C LEU A 144 5.02 -1.96 8.67
N VAL A 145 5.81 -1.30 7.83
CA VAL A 145 5.44 -1.00 6.43
C VAL A 145 5.10 -2.24 5.61
N ASN A 146 5.87 -3.33 5.75
CA ASN A 146 5.61 -4.57 5.02
C ASN A 146 4.42 -5.34 5.58
N GLN A 147 4.16 -5.28 6.89
CA GLN A 147 2.93 -5.84 7.48
C GLN A 147 1.70 -5.14 6.90
N ARG A 148 1.75 -3.80 6.85
CA ARG A 148 0.63 -2.99 6.35
C ARG A 148 0.37 -3.15 4.86
N TRP A 149 1.41 -3.29 4.03
CA TRP A 149 1.29 -3.17 2.58
C TRP A 149 1.61 -4.45 1.78
N ARG A 150 2.07 -5.52 2.43
CA ARG A 150 2.45 -6.77 1.74
C ARG A 150 1.94 -8.02 2.44
N ASP A 151 2.34 -8.19 3.70
CA ASP A 151 2.34 -9.48 4.37
C ASP A 151 1.02 -9.73 5.13
N GLY A 152 0.44 -8.66 5.69
CA GLY A 152 -0.60 -8.73 6.72
C GLY A 152 -0.02 -8.55 8.12
N TRP A 153 -0.88 -8.27 9.09
CA TRP A 153 -0.48 -8.12 10.49
C TRP A 153 -0.13 -9.48 11.12
N LEU A 154 0.88 -9.49 12.00
CA LEU A 154 1.38 -10.72 12.64
C LEU A 154 0.37 -11.39 13.59
N ASP A 155 -0.65 -10.67 14.02
CA ASP A 155 -1.74 -11.19 14.86
C ASP A 155 -2.80 -11.96 14.05
N GLY A 156 -2.64 -12.06 12.72
CA GLY A 156 -3.57 -12.73 11.83
C GLY A 156 -4.84 -11.93 11.54
N SER A 157 -4.94 -10.64 11.92
CA SER A 157 -6.17 -9.85 11.71
C SER A 157 -6.47 -9.54 10.23
N CYS A 158 -5.60 -9.95 9.31
CA CYS A 158 -5.75 -9.82 7.86
C CYS A 158 -6.00 -11.16 7.17
N ASP A 159 -6.22 -12.22 7.95
CA ASP A 159 -6.50 -13.59 7.54
C ASP A 159 -7.95 -13.98 7.88
#